data_AF-A0A535HE26-F1
#
_entry.id   AF-A0A535HE26-F1
#
_cell.length_a   1.000
_cell.length_b   1.000
_cell.length_c   1.000
_cell.angle_alpha   90.00
_cell.angle_beta   90.00
_cell.angle_gamma   90.00
#
_symmetry.space_group_name_H-M   'P 1'
#
loop_
_entity.id
_entity.type
_entity.pdbx_description
1 polymer ?
#
loop_
_entity_poly.entity_id
_entity_poly.type
_entity_poly.pdbx_seq_one_letter_code
_entity_poly.pdbx_strand_id
1 'polypeptide(L)'
;MREQRFAIDDLGLEIVGRGACDALLLAHLGLKGEAPRCWPDILFLDTETTGLSGGTGTYIFLIGVAHFAGKELVLRQHMLLDLGAEKEFIEQLKAEIEPFRACASYNGKAFDLPIIRTRFVMAIRSELTVDDSHLDLLHPARRLWRDRFGSTTLKQLEESVLDEGRTADIPGWLIPDAYFHYLRKRDPAIIAPVLEHNARDVISLVRITDRVARAVTAARAGRAPDHAPAAFALARGFERTGEIDAAFACYESAYYDGDNALRAKLALGFARLLERRGEVERALRMMETLVALGLGSDRWREQAESRIRRLSKKIWRKALPTAS
;
A
#
# COMPACT_ATOMS: atom_id res chain seq x y z
N MET A 1 -1.26 -27.06 10.82
CA MET A 1 -0.55 -26.09 9.98
C MET A 1 -0.29 -26.72 8.62
N ARG A 2 -0.52 -25.97 7.54
CA ARG A 2 -0.19 -26.35 6.15
C ARG A 2 0.91 -25.41 5.67
N GLU A 3 2.02 -25.93 5.16
CA GLU A 3 3.13 -25.14 4.58
C GLU A 3 3.17 -25.35 3.06
N GLN A 4 3.40 -24.26 2.33
CA GLN A 4 3.65 -24.25 0.90
C GLN A 4 4.87 -23.36 0.62
N ARG A 5 5.70 -23.75 -0.35
CA ARG A 5 6.90 -23.01 -0.74
C ARG A 5 6.82 -22.68 -2.22
N PHE A 6 7.10 -21.44 -2.54
CA PHE A 6 7.06 -20.92 -3.90
C PHE A 6 8.43 -20.34 -4.23
N ALA A 7 9.03 -20.72 -5.36
CA ALA A 7 10.22 -20.03 -5.82
C ALA A 7 9.85 -18.57 -6.14
N ILE A 8 10.69 -17.63 -5.72
CA ILE A 8 10.45 -16.19 -5.97
C ILE A 8 10.33 -15.91 -7.49
N ASP A 9 11.07 -16.66 -8.30
CA ASP A 9 11.05 -16.54 -9.76
C ASP A 9 9.69 -16.93 -10.37
N ASP A 10 8.94 -17.84 -9.73
CA ASP A 10 7.62 -18.27 -10.20
C ASP A 10 6.51 -17.25 -9.87
N LEU A 11 6.75 -16.36 -8.91
CA LEU A 11 5.80 -15.35 -8.45
C LEU A 11 5.82 -14.06 -9.29
N GLY A 12 6.76 -13.95 -10.24
CA GLY A 12 6.92 -12.76 -11.09
C GLY A 12 7.36 -11.52 -10.32
N LEU A 13 8.04 -11.68 -9.18
CA LEU A 13 8.52 -10.58 -8.33
C LEU A 13 9.83 -10.01 -8.88
N GLU A 14 9.87 -8.68 -9.11
CA GLU A 14 11.06 -7.99 -9.63
C GLU A 14 11.89 -7.35 -8.51
N ILE A 15 11.25 -6.89 -7.44
CA ILE A 15 11.89 -6.12 -6.36
C ILE A 15 11.68 -6.79 -5.01
N VAL A 16 10.45 -7.17 -4.69
CA VAL A 16 10.10 -7.72 -3.38
C VAL A 16 10.68 -9.12 -3.23
N GLY A 17 11.26 -9.41 -2.06
CA GLY A 17 11.99 -10.66 -1.82
C GLY A 17 13.40 -10.68 -2.43
N ARG A 18 13.82 -9.62 -3.13
CA ARG A 18 15.15 -9.49 -3.74
C ARG A 18 15.90 -8.31 -3.12
N GLY A 19 17.19 -8.53 -2.82
CA GLY A 19 18.06 -7.48 -2.29
C GLY A 19 17.64 -6.94 -0.92
N ALA A 20 18.18 -5.76 -0.58
CA ALA A 20 17.86 -5.07 0.67
C ALA A 20 16.57 -4.24 0.55
N CYS A 21 15.90 -4.00 1.69
CA CYS A 21 14.78 -3.07 1.73
C CYS A 21 15.29 -1.64 1.76
N ASP A 22 14.76 -0.79 0.87
CA ASP A 22 14.95 0.65 0.95
C ASP A 22 13.87 1.29 1.83
N ALA A 23 14.29 1.96 2.91
CA ALA A 23 13.40 2.63 3.85
C ALA A 23 12.48 3.67 3.17
N LEU A 24 12.95 4.37 2.14
CA LEU A 24 12.14 5.35 1.41
C LEU A 24 11.07 4.64 0.58
N LEU A 25 11.41 3.52 -0.06
CA LEU A 25 10.44 2.66 -0.75
C LEU A 25 9.38 2.11 0.22
N LEU A 26 9.79 1.66 1.41
CA LEU A 26 8.85 1.19 2.43
C LEU A 26 7.91 2.31 2.92
N ALA A 27 8.37 3.55 2.98
CA ALA A 27 7.51 4.69 3.28
C ALA A 27 6.43 4.90 2.20
N HIS A 28 6.74 4.60 0.92
CA HIS A 28 5.72 4.55 -0.12
C HIS A 28 4.72 3.40 0.09
N LEU A 29 5.14 2.26 0.63
CA LEU A 29 4.25 1.14 0.98
C LEU A 29 3.38 1.40 2.22
N GLY A 30 3.49 2.57 2.85
CA GLY A 30 2.65 2.97 3.97
C GLY A 30 3.21 2.60 5.34
N LEU A 31 4.49 2.19 5.40
CA LEU A 31 5.18 1.97 6.66
C LEU A 31 5.20 3.26 7.49
N LYS A 32 4.92 3.08 8.78
CA LYS A 32 5.19 4.05 9.85
C LYS A 32 6.13 3.37 10.84
N GLY A 33 6.99 4.13 11.52
CA GLY A 33 7.95 3.56 12.48
C GLY A 33 9.29 3.15 11.86
N GLU A 34 9.99 2.24 12.52
CA GLU A 34 11.33 1.82 12.13
C GLU A 34 11.28 0.91 10.88
N ALA A 35 12.14 1.18 9.90
CA ALA A 35 12.20 0.40 8.68
C ALA A 35 12.81 -1.00 8.92
N PRO A 36 12.14 -2.09 8.50
CA PRO A 36 12.80 -3.40 8.38
C PRO A 36 13.97 -3.31 7.40
N ARG A 37 15.02 -4.10 7.64
CA ARG A 37 16.29 -4.01 6.90
C ARG A 37 16.26 -4.85 5.63
N CYS A 38 15.49 -5.93 5.64
CA CYS A 38 15.37 -6.84 4.51
C CYS A 38 13.95 -7.41 4.41
N TRP A 39 13.60 -7.93 3.23
CA TRP A 39 12.27 -8.51 2.99
C TRP A 39 11.92 -9.68 3.92
N PRO A 40 12.87 -10.55 4.34
CA PRO A 40 12.63 -11.56 5.36
C PRO A 40 12.16 -11.04 6.72
N ASP A 41 12.39 -9.76 7.05
CA ASP A 41 11.92 -9.17 8.31
C ASP A 41 10.42 -8.82 8.30
N ILE A 42 9.74 -8.97 7.15
CA ILE A 42 8.34 -8.59 6.92
C ILE A 42 7.47 -9.83 6.80
N LEU A 43 6.47 -9.93 7.67
CA LEU A 43 5.44 -10.97 7.63
C LEU A 43 4.19 -10.48 6.89
N PHE A 44 3.86 -11.10 5.76
CA PHE A 44 2.57 -10.89 5.10
C PHE A 44 1.51 -11.72 5.80
N LEU A 45 0.35 -11.14 6.11
CA LEU A 45 -0.72 -11.86 6.81
C LEU A 45 -2.11 -11.46 6.35
N ASP A 46 -3.02 -12.43 6.45
CA ASP A 46 -4.46 -12.29 6.21
C ASP A 46 -5.22 -13.27 7.10
N THR A 47 -6.36 -12.84 7.64
CA THR A 47 -7.17 -13.64 8.58
C THR A 47 -8.58 -13.91 8.08
N GLU A 48 -9.07 -15.12 8.38
CA GLU A 48 -10.49 -15.45 8.32
C GLU A 48 -11.06 -15.61 9.72
N THR A 49 -12.24 -15.05 9.92
CA THR A 49 -12.84 -14.91 11.25
C THR A 49 -14.26 -15.41 11.30
N THR A 50 -14.73 -15.78 12.49
CA THR A 50 -16.10 -16.33 12.68
C THR A 50 -17.21 -15.27 12.59
N GLY A 51 -16.88 -14.01 12.30
CA GLY A 51 -17.87 -12.93 12.21
C GLY A 51 -17.30 -11.66 11.61
N LEU A 52 -18.14 -10.89 10.92
CA LEU A 52 -17.73 -9.70 10.15
C LEU A 52 -17.60 -8.42 11.00
N SER A 53 -18.04 -8.45 12.25
CA SER A 53 -18.20 -7.25 13.11
C SER A 53 -17.19 -7.14 14.26
N GLY A 54 -16.16 -7.99 14.30
CA GLY A 54 -14.97 -7.79 15.14
C GLY A 54 -15.20 -7.74 16.66
N GLY A 55 -16.36 -8.17 17.16
CA GLY A 55 -16.65 -8.20 18.60
C GLY A 55 -15.78 -9.22 19.35
N THR A 56 -15.75 -9.13 20.69
CA THR A 56 -14.93 -9.99 21.57
C THR A 56 -15.24 -11.50 21.46
N GLY A 57 -16.39 -11.87 20.92
CA GLY A 57 -16.77 -13.25 20.59
C GLY A 57 -16.27 -13.75 19.23
N THR A 58 -15.56 -12.93 18.46
CA THR A 58 -15.01 -13.29 17.15
C THR A 58 -13.72 -14.08 17.35
N TYR A 59 -13.62 -15.24 16.71
CA TYR A 59 -12.42 -16.08 16.68
C TYR A 59 -11.72 -15.89 15.34
N ILE A 60 -10.39 -15.91 15.36
CA ILE A 60 -9.58 -16.15 14.17
C ILE A 60 -9.55 -17.66 14.01
N PHE A 61 -10.14 -18.17 12.93
CA PHE A 61 -10.13 -19.62 12.69
C PHE A 61 -9.13 -20.01 11.61
N LEU A 62 -8.70 -19.08 10.78
CA LEU A 62 -7.62 -19.28 9.82
C LEU A 62 -6.78 -18.01 9.77
N ILE A 63 -5.47 -18.17 9.79
CA ILE A 63 -4.52 -17.11 9.44
C ILE A 63 -3.50 -17.69 8.47
N GLY A 64 -3.39 -17.02 7.34
CA GLY A 64 -2.33 -17.24 6.38
C GLY A 64 -1.21 -16.25 6.65
N VAL A 65 0.02 -16.76 6.73
CA VAL A 65 1.22 -15.94 6.88
C VAL A 65 2.23 -16.30 5.81
N ALA A 66 2.90 -15.32 5.24
CA ALA A 66 3.99 -15.55 4.30
C ALA A 66 5.22 -14.69 4.60
N HIS A 67 6.40 -15.29 4.45
CA HIS A 67 7.67 -14.59 4.58
C HIS A 67 8.70 -15.14 3.59
N PHE A 68 9.74 -14.34 3.33
CA PHE A 68 10.84 -14.75 2.47
C PHE A 68 11.89 -15.55 3.25
N ALA A 69 12.27 -16.70 2.71
CA ALA A 69 13.35 -17.53 3.23
C ALA A 69 14.29 -17.94 2.07
N GLY A 70 15.46 -17.30 1.99
CA GLY A 70 16.38 -17.52 0.88
C GLY A 70 15.78 -17.06 -0.46
N LYS A 71 15.56 -18.01 -1.38
CA LYS A 71 14.97 -17.76 -2.71
C LYS A 71 13.50 -18.20 -2.81
N GLU A 72 12.88 -18.47 -1.67
CA GLU A 72 11.50 -18.95 -1.60
C GLU A 72 10.62 -17.98 -0.80
N LEU A 73 9.35 -17.92 -1.18
CA LEU A 73 8.28 -17.45 -0.32
C LEU A 73 7.68 -18.66 0.41
N VAL A 74 7.73 -18.64 1.74
CA VAL A 74 7.14 -19.68 2.59
C VAL A 74 5.78 -19.19 3.06
N LEU A 75 4.71 -19.84 2.61
CA LEU A 75 3.33 -19.61 3.05
C LEU A 75 2.95 -20.68 4.08
N ARG A 76 2.50 -20.25 5.26
CA ARG A 76 1.93 -21.13 6.28
C ARG A 76 0.51 -20.72 6.60
N GLN A 77 -0.36 -21.72 6.69
CA GLN A 77 -1.75 -21.54 7.08
C GLN A 77 -2.00 -22.26 8.39
N HIS A 78 -2.38 -21.49 9.41
CA HIS A 78 -2.72 -21.97 10.74
C HIS A 78 -4.23 -21.93 10.89
N MET A 79 -4.84 -23.09 11.09
CA MET A 79 -6.28 -23.23 11.24
C MET A 79 -6.64 -23.74 12.63
N LEU A 80 -7.61 -23.08 13.27
CA LEU A 80 -8.23 -23.51 14.51
C LEU A 80 -9.20 -24.65 14.18
N LEU A 81 -8.83 -25.89 14.52
CA LEU A 81 -9.66 -27.05 14.21
C LEU A 81 -10.74 -27.29 15.28
N ASP A 82 -10.55 -26.75 16.48
CA ASP A 82 -11.50 -26.83 17.59
C ASP A 82 -11.46 -25.52 18.36
N LEU A 83 -12.63 -24.93 18.62
CA LEU A 83 -12.74 -23.70 19.41
C LEU A 83 -12.19 -23.87 20.83
N GLY A 84 -12.23 -25.09 21.38
CA GLY A 84 -11.65 -25.40 22.69
C GLY A 84 -10.11 -25.31 22.72
N ALA A 85 -9.44 -25.38 21.57
CA ALA A 85 -7.99 -25.35 21.45
C ALA A 85 -7.45 -23.95 21.10
N GLU A 86 -8.25 -22.90 21.33
CA GLU A 86 -7.87 -21.55 20.94
C GLU A 86 -6.60 -21.09 21.65
N LYS A 87 -6.44 -21.39 22.94
CA LYS A 87 -5.27 -20.93 23.69
C LYS A 87 -3.98 -21.44 23.04
N GLU A 88 -3.90 -22.74 22.78
CA GLU A 88 -2.77 -23.38 22.12
C GLU A 88 -2.56 -22.85 20.70
N PHE A 89 -3.64 -22.56 19.99
CA PHE A 89 -3.59 -21.93 18.66
C PHE A 89 -2.96 -20.54 18.71
N ILE A 90 -3.38 -19.68 19.64
CA ILE A 90 -2.84 -18.33 19.81
C ILE A 90 -1.39 -18.35 20.30
N GLU A 91 -1.00 -19.29 21.16
CA GLU A 91 0.41 -19.50 21.55
C GLU A 91 1.29 -19.82 20.33
N GLN A 92 0.80 -20.67 19.41
CA GLN A 92 1.50 -20.97 18.15
C GLN A 92 1.59 -19.75 17.24
N LEU A 93 0.51 -18.96 17.12
CA LEU A 93 0.54 -17.73 16.32
C LEU A 93 1.52 -16.71 16.88
N LYS A 94 1.61 -16.58 18.22
CA LYS A 94 2.61 -15.72 18.85
C LYS A 94 4.01 -16.14 18.43
N ALA A 95 4.33 -17.42 18.56
CA ALA A 95 5.66 -17.93 18.18
C ALA A 95 5.97 -17.74 16.69
N GLU A 96 4.96 -17.81 15.82
CA GLU A 96 5.11 -17.57 14.37
C GLU A 96 5.34 -16.07 14.06
N ILE A 97 4.65 -15.15 14.75
CA ILE A 97 4.70 -13.71 14.44
C ILE A 97 5.88 -13.00 15.13
N GLU A 98 6.24 -13.41 16.34
CA GLU A 98 7.23 -12.75 17.19
C GLU A 98 8.62 -12.52 16.56
N PRO A 99 9.15 -13.39 15.68
CA PRO A 99 10.45 -13.17 15.04
C PRO A 99 10.50 -12.00 14.05
N PHE A 100 9.34 -11.53 13.56
CA PHE A 100 9.27 -10.53 12.50
C PHE A 100 9.27 -9.11 13.06
N ARG A 101 9.92 -8.18 12.35
CA ARG A 101 10.02 -6.77 12.76
C ARG A 101 8.85 -5.94 12.28
N ALA A 102 8.22 -6.37 11.20
CA ALA A 102 7.13 -5.67 10.53
C ALA A 102 6.12 -6.68 10.00
N CYS A 103 4.89 -6.23 9.79
CA CYS A 103 3.89 -7.00 9.06
C CYS A 103 3.35 -6.21 7.87
N ALA A 104 2.74 -6.93 6.93
CA ALA A 104 2.05 -6.38 5.77
C ALA A 104 0.69 -7.05 5.62
N SER A 105 -0.36 -6.26 5.40
CA SER A 105 -1.70 -6.78 5.15
C SER A 105 -2.52 -5.83 4.29
N TYR A 106 -3.70 -6.26 3.85
CA TYR A 106 -4.63 -5.41 3.12
C TYR A 106 -5.73 -4.91 4.04
N ASN A 107 -5.71 -3.63 4.40
CA ASN A 107 -6.67 -3.01 5.33
C ASN A 107 -6.61 -3.56 6.77
N GLY A 108 -5.60 -4.35 7.14
CA GLY A 108 -5.59 -5.01 8.43
C GLY A 108 -5.39 -4.11 9.64
N LYS A 109 -5.05 -2.82 9.47
CA LYS A 109 -5.07 -1.86 10.60
C LYS A 109 -6.45 -1.70 11.18
N ALA A 110 -7.47 -1.80 10.32
CA ALA A 110 -8.87 -1.65 10.71
C ALA A 110 -9.56 -3.00 10.99
N PHE A 111 -8.98 -4.12 10.54
CA PHE A 111 -9.63 -5.44 10.57
C PHE A 111 -8.79 -6.51 11.28
N ASP A 112 -7.73 -7.02 10.65
CA ASP A 112 -6.96 -8.16 11.17
C ASP A 112 -6.26 -7.88 12.50
N LEU A 113 -5.45 -6.80 12.58
CA LEU A 113 -4.60 -6.53 13.74
C LEU A 113 -5.40 -6.28 15.02
N PRO A 114 -6.51 -5.50 15.01
CA PRO A 114 -7.36 -5.37 16.18
C PRO A 114 -7.84 -6.72 16.73
N ILE A 115 -8.26 -7.63 15.86
CA ILE A 115 -8.77 -8.95 16.26
C ILE A 115 -7.63 -9.81 16.81
N ILE A 116 -6.47 -9.85 16.12
CA ILE A 116 -5.28 -10.59 16.59
C ILE A 116 -4.87 -10.09 17.98
N ARG A 117 -4.81 -8.77 18.18
CA ARG A 117 -4.48 -8.16 19.47
C ARG A 117 -5.47 -8.57 20.56
N THR A 118 -6.77 -8.47 20.29
CA THR A 118 -7.80 -8.89 21.24
C THR A 118 -7.65 -10.38 21.60
N ARG A 119 -7.38 -11.27 20.64
CA ARG A 119 -7.19 -12.70 20.93
C ARG A 119 -5.92 -12.95 21.74
N PHE A 120 -4.81 -12.27 21.45
CA PHE A 120 -3.56 -12.41 22.20
C PHE A 120 -3.75 -12.00 23.66
N VAL A 121 -4.44 -10.88 23.91
CA VAL A 121 -4.75 -10.43 25.27
C VAL A 121 -5.70 -11.40 25.98
N MET A 122 -6.77 -11.83 25.31
CA MET A 122 -7.81 -12.66 25.94
C MET A 122 -7.37 -14.10 26.19
N ALA A 123 -6.68 -14.73 25.24
CA ALA A 123 -6.31 -16.14 25.32
C ALA A 123 -5.05 -16.37 26.16
N ILE A 124 -4.05 -15.47 26.04
CA ILE A 124 -2.71 -15.70 26.62
C ILE A 124 -2.13 -14.51 27.40
N ARG A 125 -2.87 -13.40 27.55
CA ARG A 125 -2.41 -12.17 28.24
C ARG A 125 -1.09 -11.60 27.70
N SER A 126 -0.93 -11.64 26.38
CA SER A 126 0.25 -11.12 25.68
C SER A 126 -0.10 -9.97 24.74
N GLU A 127 0.88 -9.14 24.42
CA GLU A 127 0.79 -8.10 23.39
C GLU A 127 1.30 -8.62 22.04
N LEU A 128 0.94 -7.91 20.95
CA LEU A 128 1.38 -8.19 19.58
C LEU A 128 2.60 -7.34 19.23
N THR A 129 3.66 -7.95 18.70
CA THR A 129 4.98 -7.31 18.51
C THR A 129 5.14 -6.51 17.21
N VAL A 130 4.30 -6.76 16.19
CA VAL A 130 4.46 -6.20 14.83
C VAL A 130 3.56 -4.99 14.53
N ASP A 131 2.85 -4.46 15.53
CA ASP A 131 1.75 -3.49 15.35
C ASP A 131 2.23 -2.11 14.85
N ASP A 132 3.35 -1.61 15.39
CA ASP A 132 3.84 -0.27 15.06
C ASP A 132 4.47 -0.19 13.66
N SER A 133 5.05 -1.29 13.18
CA SER A 133 5.74 -1.39 11.89
C SER A 133 4.87 -2.13 10.87
N HIS A 134 3.70 -1.57 10.58
CA HIS A 134 2.72 -2.20 9.70
C HIS A 134 2.56 -1.51 8.35
N LEU A 135 2.79 -2.27 7.28
CA LEU A 135 2.54 -1.94 5.89
C LEU A 135 1.09 -2.29 5.51
N ASP A 136 0.18 -1.34 5.64
CA ASP A 136 -1.20 -1.52 5.18
C ASP A 136 -1.33 -1.13 3.69
N LEU A 137 -1.42 -2.15 2.85
CA LEU A 137 -1.37 -2.05 1.39
C LEU A 137 -2.61 -1.39 0.78
N LEU A 138 -3.70 -1.22 1.54
CA LEU A 138 -4.88 -0.51 1.07
C LEU A 138 -4.57 0.95 0.70
N HIS A 139 -3.70 1.61 1.48
CA HIS A 139 -3.37 3.01 1.27
C HIS A 139 -2.53 3.26 0.01
N PRO A 140 -1.39 2.58 -0.22
CA PRO A 140 -0.67 2.70 -1.47
C PRO A 140 -1.52 2.22 -2.66
N ALA A 141 -2.37 1.21 -2.48
CA ALA A 141 -3.24 0.77 -3.55
C ALA A 141 -4.27 1.82 -3.97
N ARG A 142 -4.99 2.41 -3.01
CA ARG A 142 -5.89 3.55 -3.27
C ARG A 142 -5.19 4.70 -3.96
N ARG A 143 -3.94 4.96 -3.56
CA ARG A 143 -3.14 6.06 -4.09
C ARG A 143 -2.77 5.87 -5.57
N LEU A 144 -2.54 4.63 -6.01
CA LEU A 144 -2.11 4.35 -7.38
C LEU A 144 -3.27 3.98 -8.32
N TRP A 145 -4.32 3.33 -7.80
CA TRP A 145 -5.27 2.63 -8.66
C TRP A 145 -6.74 3.03 -8.48
N ARG A 146 -7.10 3.77 -7.43
CA ARG A 146 -8.51 4.15 -7.20
C ARG A 146 -9.07 5.01 -8.33
N ASP A 147 -8.37 6.05 -8.75
CA ASP A 147 -8.85 6.93 -9.83
C ASP A 147 -8.91 6.20 -11.19
N ARG A 148 -8.16 5.09 -11.35
CA ARG A 148 -8.16 4.29 -12.57
C ARG A 148 -9.31 3.28 -12.62
N PHE A 149 -9.59 2.58 -11.52
CA PHE A 149 -10.54 1.45 -11.51
C PHE A 149 -11.80 1.70 -10.66
N GLY A 150 -11.91 2.82 -9.95
CA GLY A 150 -13.01 3.15 -9.05
C GLY A 150 -13.00 2.38 -7.72
N SER A 151 -12.68 1.08 -7.76
CA SER A 151 -12.54 0.21 -6.59
C SER A 151 -11.09 -0.23 -6.39
N THR A 152 -10.73 -0.45 -5.12
CA THR A 152 -9.46 -1.08 -4.72
C THR A 152 -9.76 -2.11 -3.65
N THR A 153 -10.68 -3.04 -3.92
CA THR A 153 -10.76 -4.29 -3.16
C THR A 153 -9.64 -5.22 -3.62
N LEU A 154 -9.22 -6.16 -2.79
CA LEU A 154 -8.15 -7.09 -3.16
C LEU A 154 -8.50 -7.85 -4.45
N LYS A 155 -9.72 -8.38 -4.53
CA LYS A 155 -10.30 -8.97 -5.74
C LYS A 155 -10.21 -8.08 -6.98
N GLN A 156 -10.50 -6.78 -6.85
CA GLN A 156 -10.40 -5.85 -7.99
C GLN A 156 -8.95 -5.68 -8.44
N LEU A 157 -8.01 -5.61 -7.50
CA LEU A 157 -6.59 -5.44 -7.83
C LEU A 157 -5.99 -6.70 -8.46
N GLU A 158 -6.42 -7.88 -8.05
CA GLU A 158 -6.00 -9.12 -8.71
C GLU A 158 -6.39 -9.14 -10.19
N GLU A 159 -7.64 -8.79 -10.49
CA GLU A 159 -8.13 -8.74 -11.86
C GLU A 159 -7.44 -7.64 -12.69
N SER A 160 -7.26 -6.44 -12.12
CA SER A 160 -6.86 -5.25 -12.89
C SER A 160 -5.37 -4.88 -12.81
N VAL A 161 -4.64 -5.43 -11.83
CA VAL A 161 -3.21 -5.13 -11.58
C VAL A 161 -2.34 -6.38 -11.64
N LEU A 162 -2.88 -7.54 -11.23
CA LEU A 162 -2.15 -8.82 -11.28
C LEU A 162 -2.53 -9.68 -12.49
N ASP A 163 -3.51 -9.26 -13.29
CA ASP A 163 -4.04 -9.98 -14.46
C ASP A 163 -4.59 -11.38 -14.10
N GLU A 164 -5.12 -11.53 -12.87
CA GLU A 164 -5.59 -12.79 -12.29
C GLU A 164 -7.03 -12.66 -11.78
N GLY A 165 -7.98 -12.71 -12.70
CA GLY A 165 -9.41 -12.73 -12.36
C GLY A 165 -9.80 -14.01 -11.58
N ARG A 166 -10.66 -13.85 -10.56
CA ARG A 166 -11.20 -14.98 -9.78
C ARG A 166 -12.36 -15.66 -10.52
N THR A 167 -12.23 -16.95 -10.87
CA THR A 167 -13.28 -17.74 -11.55
C THR A 167 -14.10 -18.66 -10.63
N ALA A 168 -13.55 -19.14 -9.52
CA ALA A 168 -14.19 -20.12 -8.64
C ALA A 168 -13.91 -19.84 -7.15
N ASP A 169 -14.17 -18.61 -6.72
CA ASP A 169 -13.86 -18.15 -5.36
C ASP A 169 -15.09 -18.17 -4.43
N ILE A 170 -14.87 -18.52 -3.16
CA ILE A 170 -15.91 -18.48 -2.14
C ILE A 170 -16.24 -17.01 -1.81
N PRO A 171 -17.52 -16.60 -1.82
CA PRO A 171 -17.89 -15.27 -1.34
C PRO A 171 -17.49 -15.10 0.12
N GLY A 172 -16.77 -14.02 0.45
CA GLY A 172 -16.22 -13.79 1.81
C GLY A 172 -17.26 -13.86 2.94
N TRP A 173 -18.51 -13.47 2.68
CA TRP A 173 -19.60 -13.55 3.66
C TRP A 173 -20.06 -14.98 3.98
N LEU A 174 -19.73 -15.98 3.14
CA LEU A 174 -19.99 -17.40 3.36
C LEU A 174 -18.86 -18.12 4.10
N ILE A 175 -17.69 -17.49 4.22
CA ILE A 175 -16.51 -18.10 4.84
C ILE A 175 -16.77 -18.52 6.31
N PRO A 176 -17.41 -17.70 7.17
CA PRO A 176 -17.73 -18.12 8.53
C PRO A 176 -18.65 -19.34 8.58
N ASP A 177 -19.66 -19.40 7.72
CA ASP A 177 -20.61 -20.51 7.66
C ASP A 177 -19.94 -21.82 7.22
N ALA A 178 -19.01 -21.74 6.26
CA ALA A 178 -18.19 -22.87 5.83
C ALA A 178 -17.37 -23.43 7.00
N TYR A 179 -16.76 -22.56 7.82
CA TYR A 179 -16.03 -22.99 9.01
C TYR A 179 -16.93 -23.69 10.04
N PHE A 180 -18.10 -23.12 10.36
CA PHE A 180 -19.03 -23.78 11.28
C PHE A 180 -19.58 -25.09 10.73
N HIS A 181 -19.78 -25.20 9.41
CA HIS A 181 -20.16 -26.44 8.77
C HIS A 181 -19.04 -27.50 8.87
N TYR A 182 -17.79 -27.08 8.67
CA TYR A 182 -16.61 -27.93 8.88
C TYR A 182 -16.53 -28.44 10.32
N LEU A 183 -16.75 -27.62 11.35
CA LEU A 183 -16.71 -28.07 12.75
C LEU A 183 -17.73 -29.18 13.05
N ARG A 184 -18.89 -29.15 12.38
CA ARG A 184 -19.95 -30.17 12.54
C ARG A 184 -19.68 -31.45 11.76
N LYS A 185 -19.22 -31.32 10.51
CA LYS A 185 -19.09 -32.45 9.56
C LYS A 185 -17.70 -33.07 9.53
N ARG A 186 -16.68 -32.29 9.90
CA ARG A 186 -15.25 -32.64 9.84
C ARG A 186 -14.78 -33.06 8.45
N ASP A 187 -15.49 -32.63 7.41
CA ASP A 187 -15.14 -32.91 6.02
C ASP A 187 -14.19 -31.82 5.48
N PRO A 188 -12.95 -32.17 5.09
CA PRO A 188 -11.98 -31.22 4.54
C PRO A 188 -12.43 -30.54 3.26
N ALA A 189 -13.33 -31.15 2.47
CA ALA A 189 -13.82 -30.57 1.23
C ALA A 189 -14.58 -29.25 1.45
N ILE A 190 -15.18 -29.06 2.64
CA ILE A 190 -15.90 -27.84 3.01
C ILE A 190 -14.95 -26.65 3.17
N ILE A 191 -13.79 -26.89 3.80
CA ILE A 191 -12.84 -25.81 4.13
C ILE A 191 -11.77 -25.59 3.06
N ALA A 192 -11.57 -26.55 2.16
CA ALA A 192 -10.58 -26.45 1.10
C ALA A 192 -10.70 -25.14 0.27
N PRO A 193 -11.90 -24.65 -0.11
CA PRO A 193 -12.05 -23.36 -0.80
C PRO A 193 -11.62 -22.16 0.04
N VAL A 194 -11.84 -22.20 1.37
CA VAL A 194 -11.43 -21.12 2.29
C VAL A 194 -9.91 -21.08 2.43
N LEU A 195 -9.26 -22.25 2.52
CA LEU A 195 -7.80 -22.34 2.53
C LEU A 195 -7.20 -21.81 1.21
N GLU A 196 -7.82 -22.13 0.07
CA GLU A 196 -7.37 -21.63 -1.23
C GLU A 196 -7.56 -20.11 -1.36
N HIS A 197 -8.69 -19.58 -0.89
CA HIS A 197 -8.96 -18.14 -0.82
C HIS A 197 -7.87 -17.41 -0.04
N ASN A 198 -7.68 -17.77 1.23
CA ASN A 198 -6.71 -17.13 2.10
C ASN A 198 -5.27 -17.29 1.58
N ALA A 199 -4.90 -18.44 0.98
CA ALA A 199 -3.59 -18.61 0.38
C ALA A 199 -3.34 -17.63 -0.78
N ARG A 200 -4.34 -17.46 -1.65
CA ARG A 200 -4.29 -16.49 -2.75
C ARG A 200 -4.21 -15.07 -2.23
N ASP A 201 -5.04 -14.71 -1.26
CA ASP A 201 -5.08 -13.36 -0.69
C ASP A 201 -3.70 -12.98 -0.13
N VAL A 202 -3.05 -13.87 0.64
CA VAL A 202 -1.69 -13.64 1.16
C VAL A 202 -0.65 -13.49 0.02
N ILE A 203 -0.71 -14.32 -1.02
CA ILE A 203 0.20 -14.22 -2.17
C ILE A 203 -0.04 -12.90 -2.94
N SER A 204 -1.30 -12.47 -3.07
CA SER A 204 -1.68 -11.20 -3.68
C SER A 204 -1.09 -10.02 -2.92
N LEU A 205 -0.99 -10.07 -1.58
CA LEU A 205 -0.30 -9.03 -0.79
C LEU A 205 1.15 -8.84 -1.24
N VAL A 206 1.88 -9.94 -1.40
CA VAL A 206 3.29 -9.92 -1.81
C VAL A 206 3.44 -9.30 -3.20
N ARG A 207 2.58 -9.72 -4.13
CA ARG A 207 2.64 -9.23 -5.52
C ARG A 207 2.16 -7.80 -5.67
N ILE A 208 1.15 -7.36 -4.92
CA ILE A 208 0.75 -5.95 -4.87
C ILE A 208 1.87 -5.08 -4.32
N THR A 209 2.56 -5.54 -3.26
CA THR A 209 3.74 -4.86 -2.72
C THR A 209 4.79 -4.66 -3.81
N ASP A 210 5.04 -5.69 -4.62
CA ASP A 210 5.98 -5.62 -5.75
C ASP A 210 5.52 -4.62 -6.82
N ARG A 211 4.24 -4.61 -7.18
CA ARG A 211 3.69 -3.64 -8.15
C ARG A 211 3.83 -2.20 -7.68
N VAL A 212 3.63 -1.93 -6.39
CA VAL A 212 3.88 -0.59 -5.81
C VAL A 212 5.38 -0.27 -5.85
N ALA A 213 6.24 -1.21 -5.44
CA ALA A 213 7.69 -1.05 -5.43
C ALA A 213 8.24 -0.75 -6.83
N ARG A 214 7.70 -1.41 -7.86
CA ARG A 214 8.04 -1.20 -9.27
C ARG A 214 7.64 0.18 -9.75
N ALA A 215 6.43 0.65 -9.42
CA ALA A 215 5.99 2.00 -9.77
C ALA A 215 6.89 3.07 -9.14
N VAL A 216 7.29 2.90 -7.87
CA VAL A 216 8.22 3.80 -7.18
C VAL A 216 9.60 3.79 -7.84
N THR A 217 10.14 2.60 -8.12
CA THR A 217 11.47 2.44 -8.73
C THR A 217 11.52 2.99 -10.16
N ALA A 218 10.47 2.76 -10.96
CA ALA A 218 10.34 3.32 -12.29
C ALA A 218 10.30 4.86 -12.24
N ALA A 219 9.53 5.44 -11.33
CA ALA A 219 9.43 6.88 -11.17
C ALA A 219 10.75 7.53 -10.74
N ARG A 220 11.55 6.86 -9.88
CA ARG A 220 12.92 7.29 -9.56
C ARG A 220 13.85 7.30 -10.76
N ALA A 221 13.64 6.36 -11.68
CA ALA A 221 14.34 6.33 -12.97
C ALA A 221 13.73 7.29 -14.01
N GLY A 222 12.87 8.23 -13.61
CA GLY A 222 12.25 9.23 -14.49
C GLY A 222 11.04 8.72 -15.27
N ARG A 223 10.57 7.49 -15.02
CA ARG A 223 9.39 6.89 -15.67
C ARG A 223 8.20 6.96 -14.73
N ALA A 224 7.50 8.10 -14.73
CA ALA A 224 6.28 8.27 -13.96
C ALA A 224 5.18 7.29 -14.41
N PRO A 225 4.20 6.96 -13.54
CA PRO A 225 3.05 6.16 -13.94
C PRO A 225 2.30 6.79 -15.12
N ASP A 226 1.90 5.96 -16.10
CA ASP A 226 1.06 6.35 -17.23
C ASP A 226 -0.42 6.50 -16.79
N HIS A 227 -0.63 7.40 -15.82
CA HIS A 227 -1.92 7.84 -15.29
C HIS A 227 -1.70 9.06 -14.39
N ALA A 228 -2.18 10.21 -14.85
CA ALA A 228 -1.90 11.48 -14.19
C ALA A 228 -2.27 11.53 -12.70
N PRO A 229 -3.43 11.00 -12.23
CA PRO A 229 -3.73 10.93 -10.79
C PRO A 229 -2.69 10.11 -10.00
N ALA A 230 -2.24 8.97 -10.52
CA ALA A 230 -1.23 8.14 -9.86
C ALA A 230 0.13 8.82 -9.85
N ALA A 231 0.52 9.46 -10.96
CA ALA A 231 1.74 10.24 -11.05
C ALA A 231 1.73 11.39 -10.04
N PHE A 232 0.65 12.18 -9.95
CA PHE A 232 0.51 13.23 -8.93
C PHE A 232 0.60 12.67 -7.51
N ALA A 233 -0.02 11.51 -7.27
CA ALA A 233 -0.03 10.89 -5.96
C ALA A 233 1.36 10.37 -5.53
N LEU A 234 2.15 9.83 -6.47
CA LEU A 234 3.56 9.53 -6.26
C LEU A 234 4.41 10.80 -6.09
N ALA A 235 4.14 11.86 -6.85
CA ALA A 235 4.84 13.14 -6.72
C ALA A 235 4.75 13.68 -5.29
N ARG A 236 3.56 13.64 -4.68
CA ARG A 236 3.36 13.99 -3.27
C ARG A 236 4.02 13.02 -2.30
N GLY A 237 4.21 11.76 -2.69
CA GLY A 237 4.99 10.78 -1.93
C GLY A 237 6.46 11.18 -1.88
N PHE A 238 7.06 11.40 -3.05
CA PHE A 238 8.45 11.79 -3.19
C PHE A 238 8.75 13.17 -2.59
N GLU A 239 7.83 14.15 -2.68
CA GLU A 239 8.01 15.45 -1.99
C GLU A 239 8.10 15.26 -0.46
N ARG A 240 7.37 14.30 0.12
CA ARG A 240 7.42 13.98 1.55
C ARG A 240 8.69 13.24 1.96
N THR A 241 9.22 12.38 1.10
CA THR A 241 10.48 11.65 1.35
C THR A 241 11.72 12.49 1.01
N GLY A 242 11.55 13.65 0.36
CA GLY A 242 12.65 14.53 -0.04
C GLY A 242 13.29 14.16 -1.37
N GLU A 243 12.73 13.21 -2.10
CA GLU A 243 13.23 12.74 -3.40
C GLU A 243 12.79 13.68 -4.52
N ILE A 244 13.37 14.88 -4.54
CA ILE A 244 12.89 16.00 -5.36
C ILE A 244 12.89 15.71 -6.86
N ASP A 245 13.84 14.96 -7.38
CA ASP A 245 13.93 14.66 -8.82
C ASP A 245 12.82 13.71 -9.28
N ALA A 246 12.56 12.66 -8.51
CA ALA A 246 11.44 11.76 -8.74
C ALA A 246 10.09 12.49 -8.55
N ALA A 247 9.99 13.37 -7.55
CA ALA A 247 8.81 14.21 -7.35
C ALA A 247 8.56 15.08 -8.58
N PHE A 248 9.60 15.73 -9.11
CA PHE A 248 9.50 16.57 -10.29
C PHE A 248 9.01 15.80 -11.51
N ALA A 249 9.64 14.66 -11.84
CA ALA A 249 9.25 13.86 -13.00
C ALA A 249 7.77 13.43 -12.93
N CYS A 250 7.32 13.03 -11.73
CA CYS A 250 5.92 12.68 -11.48
C CYS A 250 4.97 13.88 -11.56
N TYR A 251 5.35 15.05 -11.05
CA TYR A 251 4.55 16.27 -11.19
C TYR A 251 4.44 16.72 -12.65
N GLU A 252 5.54 16.60 -13.39
CA GLU A 252 5.62 16.98 -14.80
C GLU A 252 4.69 16.13 -15.66
N SER A 253 4.82 14.79 -15.58
CA SER A 253 3.89 13.89 -16.27
C SER A 253 2.43 14.15 -15.86
N ALA A 254 2.15 14.26 -14.55
CA ALA A 254 0.79 14.52 -14.09
C ALA A 254 0.21 15.86 -14.59
N TYR A 255 1.04 16.88 -14.79
CA TYR A 255 0.60 18.18 -15.32
C TYR A 255 0.24 18.08 -16.81
N TYR A 256 1.09 17.43 -17.61
CA TYR A 256 0.87 17.32 -19.05
C TYR A 256 -0.30 16.39 -19.38
N ASP A 257 -0.37 15.24 -18.72
CA ASP A 257 -1.35 14.20 -19.00
C ASP A 257 -2.68 14.39 -18.24
N GLY A 258 -2.69 15.28 -17.24
CA GLY A 258 -3.84 15.54 -16.37
C GLY A 258 -4.90 16.46 -16.99
N ASP A 259 -6.14 16.32 -16.52
CA ASP A 259 -7.20 17.27 -16.81
C ASP A 259 -6.99 18.62 -16.10
N ASN A 260 -7.81 19.62 -16.42
CA ASN A 260 -7.71 20.95 -15.84
C ASN A 260 -7.93 20.97 -14.31
N ALA A 261 -8.78 20.07 -13.79
CA ALA A 261 -9.02 19.98 -12.35
C ALA A 261 -7.78 19.47 -11.62
N LEU A 262 -7.10 18.47 -12.17
CA LEU A 262 -5.87 17.90 -11.64
C LEU A 262 -4.70 18.88 -11.77
N ARG A 263 -4.58 19.56 -12.92
CA ARG A 263 -3.58 20.63 -13.14
C ARG A 263 -3.68 21.70 -12.05
N ALA A 264 -4.88 22.19 -11.74
CA ALA A 264 -5.08 23.14 -10.65
C ALA A 264 -4.66 22.56 -9.28
N LYS A 265 -5.05 21.31 -8.98
CA LYS A 265 -4.71 20.64 -7.72
C LYS A 265 -3.20 20.52 -7.50
N LEU A 266 -2.43 20.22 -8.55
CA LEU A 266 -0.98 19.98 -8.43
C LEU A 266 -0.12 21.23 -8.60
N ALA A 267 -0.64 22.28 -9.25
CA ALA A 267 0.11 23.44 -9.71
C ALA A 267 0.95 24.12 -8.62
N LEU A 268 0.40 24.30 -7.42
CA LEU A 268 1.11 24.96 -6.32
C LEU A 268 2.33 24.14 -5.86
N GLY A 269 2.20 22.82 -5.82
CA GLY A 269 3.31 21.91 -5.51
C GLY A 269 4.35 21.92 -6.63
N PHE A 270 3.91 21.79 -7.87
CA PHE A 270 4.82 21.76 -9.01
C PHE A 270 5.57 23.09 -9.20
N ALA A 271 4.91 24.23 -9.03
CA ALA A 271 5.53 25.56 -9.07
C ALA A 271 6.62 25.74 -8.00
N ARG A 272 6.45 25.15 -6.81
CA ARG A 272 7.51 25.14 -5.78
C ARG A 272 8.75 24.39 -6.25
N LEU A 273 8.58 23.25 -6.93
CA LEU A 273 9.72 22.47 -7.44
C LEU A 273 10.41 23.15 -8.62
N LEU A 274 9.65 23.71 -9.56
CA LEU A 274 10.18 24.51 -10.67
C LEU A 274 11.03 25.68 -10.15
N GLU A 275 10.56 26.39 -9.12
CA GLU A 275 11.34 27.46 -8.49
C GLU A 275 12.63 26.99 -7.82
N ARG A 276 12.62 25.81 -7.19
CA ARG A 276 13.81 25.22 -6.57
C ARG A 276 14.85 24.83 -7.61
N ARG A 277 14.41 24.40 -8.80
CA ARG A 277 15.26 24.10 -9.95
C ARG A 277 15.69 25.35 -10.74
N GLY A 278 15.21 26.53 -10.37
CA GLY A 278 15.53 27.79 -11.05
C GLY A 278 14.69 28.06 -12.30
N GLU A 279 13.71 27.22 -12.62
CA GLU A 279 12.77 27.39 -13.74
C GLU A 279 11.63 28.36 -13.38
N VAL A 280 11.99 29.56 -12.93
CA VAL A 280 11.06 30.56 -12.37
C VAL A 280 10.07 31.06 -13.43
N GLU A 281 10.54 31.29 -14.65
CA GLU A 281 9.74 31.75 -15.78
C GLU A 281 8.70 30.69 -16.20
N ARG A 282 9.08 29.40 -16.15
CA ARG A 282 8.16 28.29 -16.43
C ARG A 282 7.09 28.17 -15.35
N ALA A 283 7.48 28.31 -14.08
CA ALA A 283 6.54 28.35 -12.96
C ALA A 283 5.55 29.52 -13.10
N LEU A 284 6.03 30.71 -13.48
CA LEU A 284 5.18 31.89 -13.67
C LEU A 284 4.15 31.66 -14.78
N ARG A 285 4.61 31.29 -15.98
CA ARG A 285 3.72 31.04 -17.14
C ARG A 285 2.67 29.98 -16.84
N MET A 286 3.06 28.91 -16.16
CA MET A 286 2.14 27.85 -15.75
C MET A 286 1.04 28.41 -14.85
N MET A 287 1.40 29.17 -13.81
CA MET A 287 0.43 29.72 -12.87
C MET A 287 -0.49 30.75 -13.54
N GLU A 288 0.04 31.65 -14.37
CA GLU A 288 -0.74 32.64 -15.13
C GLU A 288 -1.76 31.96 -16.06
N THR A 289 -1.34 30.90 -16.76
CA THR A 289 -2.21 30.13 -17.65
C THR A 289 -3.40 29.55 -16.89
N LEU A 290 -3.16 28.93 -15.72
CA LEU A 290 -4.24 28.31 -14.94
C LEU A 290 -5.20 29.34 -14.34
N VAL A 291 -4.70 30.52 -13.93
CA VAL A 291 -5.54 31.63 -13.46
C VAL A 291 -6.37 32.20 -14.61
N ALA A 292 -5.78 32.40 -15.79
CA ALA A 292 -6.48 32.90 -16.97
C ALA A 292 -7.59 31.95 -17.45
N LEU A 293 -7.40 30.63 -17.28
CA LEU A 293 -8.42 29.62 -17.54
C LEU A 293 -9.55 29.59 -16.48
N GLY A 294 -9.47 30.41 -15.43
CA GLY A 294 -10.47 30.45 -14.36
C GLY A 294 -10.54 29.17 -13.54
N LEU A 295 -9.45 28.40 -13.45
CA LEU A 295 -9.44 27.12 -12.74
C LEU A 295 -9.31 27.31 -11.21
N GLY A 296 -9.66 26.24 -10.47
CA GLY A 296 -9.54 26.19 -9.02
C GLY A 296 -10.65 26.93 -8.26
N SER A 297 -10.69 26.74 -6.93
CA SER A 297 -11.56 27.50 -6.03
C SER A 297 -11.02 28.91 -5.79
N ASP A 298 -11.85 29.80 -5.24
CA ASP A 298 -11.43 31.19 -4.94
C ASP A 298 -10.19 31.24 -4.04
N ARG A 299 -10.18 30.42 -2.98
CA ARG A 299 -9.00 30.26 -2.11
C ARG A 299 -7.75 29.81 -2.87
N TRP A 300 -7.91 28.94 -3.87
CA TRP A 300 -6.79 28.51 -4.70
C TRP A 300 -6.30 29.66 -5.60
N ARG A 301 -7.21 30.44 -6.19
CA ARG A 301 -6.87 31.58 -7.06
C ARG A 301 -6.10 32.65 -6.28
N GLU A 302 -6.53 32.97 -5.06
CA GLU A 302 -5.79 33.89 -4.18
C GLU A 302 -4.34 33.42 -3.93
N GLN A 303 -4.15 32.13 -3.69
CA GLN A 303 -2.83 31.53 -3.52
C GLN A 303 -2.02 31.58 -4.82
N ALA A 304 -2.66 31.31 -5.96
CA ALA A 304 -2.05 31.36 -7.27
C ALA A 304 -1.58 32.77 -7.64
N GLU A 305 -2.42 33.78 -7.48
CA GLU A 305 -2.08 35.19 -7.74
C GLU A 305 -0.99 35.71 -6.82
N SER A 306 -1.05 35.36 -5.53
CA SER A 306 0.02 35.69 -4.58
C SER A 306 1.36 35.09 -5.03
N ARG A 307 1.34 33.86 -5.54
CA ARG A 307 2.52 33.20 -6.10
C ARG A 307 3.03 33.91 -7.35
N ILE A 308 2.14 34.24 -8.29
CA ILE A 308 2.45 35.01 -9.52
C ILE A 308 3.16 36.30 -9.14
N ARG A 309 2.59 37.13 -8.25
CA ARG A 309 3.21 38.38 -7.78
C ARG A 309 4.63 38.18 -7.24
N ARG A 310 4.84 37.14 -6.42
CA ARG A 310 6.17 36.81 -5.87
C ARG A 310 7.15 36.37 -6.96
N LEU A 311 6.69 35.58 -7.92
CA LEU A 311 7.49 35.09 -9.05
C LEU A 311 7.91 36.22 -9.98
N SER A 312 6.99 37.09 -10.38
CA SER A 312 7.28 38.27 -11.22
C SER A 312 8.30 39.19 -10.54
N LYS A 313 8.16 39.44 -9.22
CA LYS A 313 9.13 40.23 -8.45
C LYS A 313 10.52 39.58 -8.42
N LYS A 314 10.59 38.24 -8.35
CA LYS A 314 11.86 37.50 -8.36
C LYS A 314 12.56 37.61 -9.72
N ILE A 315 11.82 37.48 -10.83
CA ILE A 315 12.34 37.64 -12.18
C ILE A 315 12.84 39.09 -12.39
N TRP A 316 12.03 40.08 -12.03
CA TRP A 316 12.39 41.49 -12.15
C TRP A 316 13.67 41.84 -11.38
N ARG A 317 13.80 41.35 -10.14
CA ARG A 317 15.03 41.55 -9.34
C ARG A 317 16.27 40.92 -9.96
N LYS A 318 16.14 39.77 -10.62
CA LYS A 318 17.25 39.09 -11.30
C LYS A 318 17.67 39.84 -12.58
N ALA A 319 16.77 40.60 -13.19
CA ALA A 319 17.01 41.40 -14.38
C ALA A 319 17.64 42.78 -14.09
N LEU A 320 17.67 43.23 -12.82
CA LEU A 320 18.38 44.45 -12.45
C LEU A 320 19.89 44.23 -12.59
N PRO A 321 20.64 45.14 -13.24
CA PRO A 321 22.09 45.05 -13.26
C PRO A 321 22.63 45.10 -11.84
N THR A 322 23.51 44.16 -11.48
CA THR A 322 24.25 44.21 -10.22
C THR A 322 25.06 45.49 -10.21
N ALA A 323 24.72 46.43 -9.33
CA ALA A 323 25.55 47.60 -9.08
C ALA A 323 26.92 47.11 -8.61
N SER A 324 27.91 47.30 -9.47
CA SER A 324 29.35 47.06 -9.26
C SER A 324 29.93 47.95 -8.17
#